data_AF-C7D6J5-F1
#
_entry.id   AF-C7D6J5-F1
#
_cell.length_a   1.000
_cell.length_b   1.000
_cell.length_c   1.000
_cell.angle_alpha   90.00
_cell.angle_beta   90.00
_cell.angle_gamma   90.00
#
_symmetry.space_group_name_H-M   'P 1'
#
loop_
_entity.id
_entity.type
_entity.pdbx_description
1 polymer ?
#
loop_
_entity_poly.entity_id
_entity_poly.type
_entity_poly.pdbx_seq_one_letter_code
_entity_poly.pdbx_strand_id
1 'polypeptide(L)'
;MTYKAMTLLKLIVLRLVLAVLPSLGMASPIDGTVIISRTATSIDVFFKMPADVIAPLTGTDLTFLTQDDGTVDLRDFRVETAPLGDRVFAPVAFNVGVNAVDAQAIALMLHTDDDDIPFAAPWDALMAVTLCSVSYSNEFPTLADVQSYLGYSMYPVVGTALLNITFPETGRDQIRFEVIEFMDGDRIASHMIILDDGGTLQLGAVYKPVIHPLMLGLLIACVCVCGISIAQQSNRRLTSPLFDD
;
A
#
# COMPACT_ATOMS: atom_id res chain seq x y z
N MET A 1 5.49 47.30 -25.79
CA MET A 1 5.78 46.02 -26.50
C MET A 1 5.84 44.83 -25.53
N THR A 2 4.98 44.77 -24.49
CA THR A 2 5.28 43.95 -23.29
C THR A 2 4.16 42.99 -22.87
N TYR A 3 2.92 43.19 -23.30
CA TYR A 3 1.80 42.33 -22.87
C TYR A 3 1.59 41.09 -23.77
N LYS A 4 1.67 41.26 -25.10
CA LYS A 4 1.46 40.16 -26.07
C LYS A 4 2.54 39.08 -26.01
N ALA A 5 3.79 39.45 -25.75
CA ALA A 5 4.91 38.51 -25.62
C ALA A 5 4.75 37.62 -24.37
N MET A 6 4.22 38.19 -23.28
CA MET A 6 3.96 37.47 -22.03
C MET A 6 2.84 36.43 -22.16
N THR A 7 1.79 36.74 -22.93
CA THR A 7 0.68 35.80 -23.18
C THR A 7 1.11 34.62 -24.04
N LEU A 8 1.95 34.88 -25.06
CA LEU A 8 2.46 33.84 -25.95
C LEU A 8 3.39 32.86 -25.21
N LEU A 9 4.26 33.38 -24.33
CA LEU A 9 5.16 32.56 -23.52
C LEU A 9 4.40 31.64 -22.55
N LYS A 10 3.34 32.14 -21.91
CA LYS A 10 2.46 31.34 -21.03
C LYS A 10 1.79 30.18 -21.78
N LEU A 11 1.32 30.43 -22.99
CA LEU A 11 0.68 29.41 -23.83
C LEU A 11 1.67 28.34 -24.31
N ILE A 12 2.91 28.72 -24.62
CA ILE A 12 3.97 27.78 -25.01
C ILE A 12 4.37 26.90 -23.82
N VAL A 13 4.55 27.48 -22.63
CA VAL A 13 4.87 26.71 -21.41
C VAL A 13 3.73 25.76 -21.05
N LEU A 14 2.47 26.19 -21.14
CA LEU A 14 1.31 25.34 -20.87
C LEU A 14 1.22 24.15 -21.83
N ARG A 15 1.49 24.36 -23.12
CA ARG A 15 1.50 23.28 -24.12
C ARG A 15 2.69 22.34 -23.95
N LEU A 16 3.86 22.83 -23.52
CA LEU A 16 4.99 21.98 -23.18
C LEU A 16 4.70 21.12 -21.94
N VAL A 17 4.06 21.68 -20.92
CA VAL A 17 3.64 20.94 -19.72
C VAL A 17 2.59 19.86 -20.07
N LEU A 18 1.66 20.15 -21.00
CA LEU A 18 0.70 19.14 -21.48
C LEU A 18 1.33 18.06 -22.37
N ALA A 19 2.38 18.39 -23.15
CA ALA A 19 3.05 17.42 -24.02
C ALA A 19 4.06 16.53 -23.28
N VAL A 20 4.49 16.93 -22.08
CA VAL A 20 5.37 16.16 -21.17
C VAL A 20 4.55 15.46 -20.07
N LEU A 21 3.24 15.27 -20.29
CA LEU A 21 2.47 14.21 -19.63
C LEU A 21 2.45 12.98 -20.57
N PRO A 22 3.58 12.29 -20.82
CA PRO A 22 3.50 11.02 -21.51
C PRO A 22 2.60 10.13 -20.65
N SER A 23 1.62 9.49 -21.30
CA SER A 23 1.12 8.18 -20.93
C SER A 23 1.28 7.86 -19.44
N LEU A 24 0.36 8.38 -18.62
CA LEU A 24 0.02 7.69 -17.37
C LEU A 24 -0.35 6.29 -17.83
N GLY A 25 0.64 5.38 -17.77
CA GLY A 25 0.45 3.99 -18.08
C GLY A 25 -0.79 3.56 -17.34
N MET A 26 -1.67 2.83 -18.04
CA MET A 26 -2.77 2.15 -17.36
C MET A 26 -2.19 1.54 -16.10
N ALA A 27 -2.62 2.03 -14.94
CA ALA A 27 -2.12 1.51 -13.69
C ALA A 27 -2.42 0.02 -13.75
N SER A 28 -1.38 -0.83 -13.88
CA SER A 28 -1.59 -2.27 -13.78
C SER A 28 -2.38 -2.52 -12.49
N PRO A 29 -3.32 -3.47 -12.51
CA PRO A 29 -4.15 -3.77 -11.35
C PRO A 29 -3.29 -3.96 -10.10
N ILE A 30 -3.87 -3.58 -8.96
CA ILE A 30 -3.30 -3.86 -7.66
C ILE A 30 -3.57 -5.34 -7.40
N ASP A 31 -2.52 -6.09 -7.15
CA ASP A 31 -2.60 -7.54 -6.97
C ASP A 31 -2.95 -7.91 -5.51
N GLY A 32 -2.81 -6.95 -4.57
CA GLY A 32 -3.30 -7.12 -3.21
C GLY A 32 -3.13 -5.87 -2.34
N THR A 33 -3.71 -5.92 -1.15
CA THR A 33 -3.58 -4.90 -0.11
C THR A 33 -2.95 -5.52 1.14
N VAL A 34 -2.01 -4.79 1.75
CA VAL A 34 -1.37 -5.15 3.01
C VAL A 34 -1.66 -4.06 4.04
N ILE A 35 -2.26 -4.43 5.16
CA ILE A 35 -2.46 -3.55 6.30
C ILE A 35 -1.47 -3.94 7.39
N ILE A 36 -0.74 -2.95 7.91
CA ILE A 36 0.19 -3.11 9.03
C ILE A 36 -0.36 -2.35 10.23
N SER A 37 -0.63 -3.05 11.32
CA SER A 37 -1.06 -2.46 12.59
C SER A 37 0.07 -2.58 13.60
N ARG A 38 0.58 -1.45 14.08
CA ARG A 38 1.69 -1.42 15.04
C ARG A 38 1.21 -0.92 16.39
N THR A 39 1.76 -1.50 17.45
CA THR A 39 1.72 -0.96 18.81
C THR A 39 3.15 -0.80 19.32
N ALA A 40 3.33 -0.36 20.56
CA ALA A 40 4.66 -0.36 21.19
C ALA A 40 5.32 -1.77 21.23
N THR A 41 4.52 -2.84 21.31
CA THR A 41 5.01 -4.20 21.61
C THR A 41 4.60 -5.29 20.61
N SER A 42 3.83 -4.95 19.58
CA SER A 42 3.37 -5.91 18.57
C SER A 42 3.36 -5.30 17.18
N ILE A 43 3.41 -6.17 16.18
CA ILE A 43 3.11 -5.84 14.79
C ILE A 43 2.14 -6.90 14.29
N ASP A 44 0.99 -6.48 13.80
CA ASP A 44 0.05 -7.33 13.09
C ASP A 44 0.06 -6.98 11.60
N VAL A 45 0.06 -8.00 10.76
CA VAL A 45 0.11 -7.87 9.30
C VAL A 45 -1.08 -8.60 8.73
N PHE A 46 -1.84 -7.90 7.89
CA PHE A 46 -2.99 -8.46 7.22
C PHE A 46 -2.82 -8.34 5.71
N PHE A 47 -3.11 -9.41 4.99
CA PHE A 47 -3.10 -9.45 3.53
C PHE A 47 -4.50 -9.69 3.00
N LYS A 48 -4.87 -8.96 1.95
CA LYS A 48 -5.98 -9.25 1.07
C LYS A 48 -5.45 -9.41 -0.35
N MET A 49 -5.70 -10.53 -1.00
CA MET A 49 -5.29 -10.77 -2.39
C MET A 49 -6.12 -11.90 -3.01
N PRO A 50 -6.23 -12.00 -4.35
CA PRO A 50 -6.77 -13.19 -5.01
C PRO A 50 -6.05 -14.45 -4.52
N ALA A 51 -6.79 -15.52 -4.22
CA ALA A 51 -6.21 -16.69 -3.58
C ALA A 51 -5.26 -17.48 -4.50
N ASP A 52 -5.44 -17.39 -5.81
CA ASP A 52 -4.54 -17.96 -6.81
C ASP A 52 -3.15 -17.29 -6.86
N VAL A 53 -3.00 -16.09 -6.30
CA VAL A 53 -1.71 -15.39 -6.15
C VAL A 53 -0.88 -15.93 -4.98
N ILE A 54 -1.50 -16.62 -4.01
CA ILE A 54 -0.80 -17.12 -2.82
C ILE A 54 0.32 -18.11 -3.18
N ALA A 55 0.01 -19.11 -4.00
CA ALA A 55 0.98 -20.14 -4.38
C ALA A 55 2.22 -19.56 -5.07
N PRO A 56 2.09 -18.72 -6.12
CA PRO A 56 3.24 -18.06 -6.71
C PRO A 56 3.93 -17.09 -5.74
N LEU A 57 3.21 -16.41 -4.83
CA LEU A 57 3.84 -15.50 -3.87
C LEU A 57 4.70 -16.24 -2.82
N THR A 58 4.23 -17.36 -2.32
CA THR A 58 4.80 -18.06 -1.16
C THR A 58 5.58 -19.32 -1.51
N GLY A 59 5.40 -19.85 -2.73
CA GLY A 59 5.93 -21.15 -3.14
C GLY A 59 5.22 -22.34 -2.50
N THR A 60 4.12 -22.10 -1.77
CA THR A 60 3.38 -23.17 -1.08
C THR A 60 2.38 -23.83 -2.01
N ASP A 61 2.37 -25.16 -2.03
CA ASP A 61 1.32 -25.94 -2.69
C ASP A 61 0.00 -25.84 -1.90
N LEU A 62 -1.04 -25.35 -2.57
CA LEU A 62 -2.37 -25.10 -2.00
C LEU A 62 -3.37 -26.25 -2.20
N THR A 63 -2.92 -27.43 -2.62
CA THR A 63 -3.78 -28.62 -2.75
C THR A 63 -4.56 -28.96 -1.48
N PHE A 64 -4.08 -28.54 -0.31
CA PHE A 64 -4.77 -28.73 0.97
C PHE A 64 -5.95 -27.77 1.19
N LEU A 65 -6.13 -26.77 0.33
CA LEU A 65 -7.27 -25.84 0.32
C LEU A 65 -8.32 -26.24 -0.73
N THR A 66 -8.02 -27.23 -1.58
CA THR A 66 -8.85 -27.60 -2.73
C THR A 66 -9.27 -29.06 -2.68
N GLN A 67 -10.41 -29.37 -3.29
CA GLN A 67 -10.86 -30.72 -3.61
C GLN A 67 -10.09 -31.28 -4.82
N ASP A 68 -10.28 -32.57 -5.11
CA ASP A 68 -9.63 -33.27 -6.24
C ASP A 68 -9.95 -32.65 -7.62
N ASP A 69 -11.08 -31.95 -7.72
CA ASP A 69 -11.52 -31.25 -8.94
C ASP A 69 -11.01 -29.80 -9.02
N GLY A 70 -10.20 -29.35 -8.05
CA GLY A 70 -9.64 -28.01 -7.98
C GLY A 70 -10.58 -26.95 -7.38
N THR A 71 -11.77 -27.34 -6.92
CA THR A 71 -12.70 -26.42 -6.27
C THR A 71 -12.41 -26.28 -4.77
N VAL A 72 -12.91 -25.22 -4.15
CA VAL A 72 -12.71 -24.89 -2.74
C VAL A 72 -14.03 -25.01 -2.01
N ASP A 73 -14.06 -25.84 -0.96
CA ASP A 73 -15.20 -25.87 -0.04
C ASP A 73 -15.04 -24.82 1.06
N LEU A 74 -15.71 -23.68 0.90
CA LEU A 74 -15.64 -22.57 1.87
C LEU A 74 -16.19 -22.94 3.26
N ARG A 75 -16.87 -24.10 3.41
CA ARG A 75 -17.32 -24.61 4.72
C ARG A 75 -16.16 -25.08 5.59
N ASP A 76 -15.05 -25.48 4.99
CA ASP A 76 -13.87 -25.97 5.71
C ASP A 76 -13.10 -24.83 6.40
N PHE A 77 -13.35 -23.58 6.00
CA PHE A 77 -12.72 -22.39 6.57
C PHE A 77 -13.48 -21.83 7.79
N ARG A 78 -14.46 -22.56 8.34
CA ARG A 78 -15.24 -22.12 9.51
C ARG A 78 -14.54 -22.33 10.84
N VAL A 79 -13.56 -23.24 10.90
CA VAL A 79 -12.95 -23.69 12.14
C VAL A 79 -11.45 -23.84 11.92
N GLU A 80 -10.65 -23.40 12.90
CA GLU A 80 -9.21 -23.67 12.97
C GLU A 80 -8.43 -23.29 11.69
N THR A 81 -8.59 -22.07 11.20
CA THR A 81 -7.90 -21.62 9.98
C THR A 81 -6.50 -21.02 10.23
N ALA A 82 -6.11 -20.79 11.48
CA ALA A 82 -4.77 -20.34 11.83
C ALA A 82 -3.68 -21.33 11.37
N PRO A 83 -3.77 -22.65 11.64
CA PRO A 83 -2.81 -23.63 11.10
C PRO A 83 -2.71 -23.64 9.57
N LEU A 84 -3.80 -23.30 8.86
CA LEU A 84 -3.76 -23.16 7.41
C LEU A 84 -2.93 -21.95 7.00
N GLY A 85 -3.12 -20.80 7.66
CA GLY A 85 -2.28 -19.62 7.48
C GLY A 85 -0.80 -19.93 7.72
N ASP A 86 -0.47 -20.52 8.87
CA ASP A 86 0.92 -20.91 9.19
C ASP A 86 1.53 -21.79 8.10
N ARG A 87 0.75 -22.75 7.56
CA ARG A 87 1.20 -23.60 6.46
C ARG A 87 1.43 -22.81 5.18
N VAL A 88 0.57 -21.85 4.83
CA VAL A 88 0.70 -21.03 3.63
C VAL A 88 2.00 -20.22 3.65
N PHE A 89 2.34 -19.58 4.77
CA PHE A 89 3.50 -18.69 4.87
C PHE A 89 4.74 -19.37 5.48
N ALA A 90 4.73 -20.69 5.69
CA ALA A 90 5.90 -21.41 6.21
C ALA A 90 7.22 -21.13 5.43
N PRO A 91 7.22 -20.90 4.10
CA PRO A 91 8.44 -20.53 3.37
C PRO A 91 8.84 -19.04 3.48
N VAL A 92 7.99 -18.19 4.05
CA VAL A 92 8.17 -16.74 4.13
C VAL A 92 8.89 -16.38 5.44
N ALA A 93 9.94 -15.57 5.35
CA ALA A 93 10.72 -15.17 6.51
C ALA A 93 10.31 -13.80 7.03
N PHE A 94 10.04 -13.71 8.33
CA PHE A 94 9.71 -12.46 9.02
C PHE A 94 10.90 -12.01 9.88
N ASN A 95 11.31 -10.75 9.73
CA ASN A 95 12.34 -10.14 10.56
C ASN A 95 11.87 -8.79 11.09
N VAL A 96 12.08 -8.54 12.38
CA VAL A 96 11.83 -7.22 13.01
C VAL A 96 13.17 -6.62 13.45
N GLY A 97 13.55 -5.53 12.79
CA GLY A 97 14.90 -4.99 12.81
C GLY A 97 15.87 -5.99 12.16
N VAL A 98 16.77 -6.53 12.96
CA VAL A 98 17.78 -7.54 12.53
C VAL A 98 17.46 -8.94 13.04
N ASN A 99 16.37 -9.11 13.78
CA ASN A 99 16.03 -10.38 14.41
C ASN A 99 14.98 -11.10 13.58
N ALA A 100 15.22 -12.37 13.29
CA ALA A 100 14.16 -13.26 12.83
C ALA A 100 13.11 -13.40 13.94
N VAL A 101 11.84 -13.38 13.56
CA VAL A 101 10.71 -13.53 14.48
C VAL A 101 9.74 -14.57 13.94
N ASP A 102 9.13 -15.31 14.84
CA ASP A 102 8.02 -16.20 14.49
C ASP A 102 6.76 -15.33 14.33
N ALA A 103 6.20 -15.33 13.13
CA ALA A 103 4.89 -14.76 12.87
C ALA A 103 3.85 -15.87 13.06
N GLN A 104 2.87 -15.64 13.92
CA GLN A 104 1.79 -16.61 14.16
C GLN A 104 0.57 -16.19 13.35
N ALA A 105 0.02 -17.10 12.56
CA ALA A 105 -1.22 -16.83 11.86
C ALA A 105 -2.35 -16.58 12.85
N ILE A 106 -3.07 -15.48 12.64
CA ILE A 106 -4.34 -15.20 13.30
C ILE A 106 -5.42 -16.08 12.67
N ALA A 107 -5.48 -16.09 11.33
CA ALA A 107 -6.41 -16.87 10.53
C ALA A 107 -6.10 -16.75 9.03
N LEU A 108 -6.65 -17.69 8.26
CA LEU A 108 -6.83 -17.62 6.81
C LEU A 108 -8.33 -17.75 6.50
N MET A 109 -8.89 -16.80 5.75
CA MET A 109 -10.27 -16.87 5.26
C MET A 109 -10.29 -16.73 3.75
N LEU A 110 -11.24 -17.42 3.11
CA LEU A 110 -11.51 -17.32 1.67
C LEU A 110 -12.95 -16.87 1.45
N HIS A 111 -13.13 -15.85 0.62
CA HIS A 111 -14.43 -15.24 0.32
C HIS A 111 -14.57 -15.14 -1.19
N THR A 112 -15.78 -15.35 -1.72
CA THR A 112 -16.05 -15.02 -3.13
C THR A 112 -16.03 -13.51 -3.32
N ASP A 113 -15.88 -13.05 -4.57
CA ASP A 113 -15.91 -11.63 -4.89
C ASP A 113 -17.25 -10.94 -4.51
N ASP A 114 -18.35 -11.70 -4.48
CA ASP A 114 -19.68 -11.20 -4.05
C ASP A 114 -19.76 -10.97 -2.53
N ASP A 115 -18.93 -11.67 -1.75
CA ASP A 115 -18.86 -11.60 -0.28
C ASP A 115 -17.64 -10.78 0.19
N ASP A 116 -17.18 -9.83 -0.63
CA ASP A 116 -15.99 -9.01 -0.35
C ASP A 116 -16.16 -8.17 0.93
N ILE A 117 -15.18 -8.28 1.83
CA ILE A 117 -15.19 -7.54 3.10
C ILE A 117 -14.33 -6.27 2.95
N PRO A 118 -14.78 -5.14 3.54
CA PRO A 118 -13.95 -3.95 3.67
C PRO A 118 -12.56 -4.27 4.25
N PHE A 119 -11.52 -3.65 3.68
CA PHE A 119 -10.14 -3.91 4.06
C PHE A 119 -9.32 -2.62 3.98
N ALA A 120 -9.70 -1.63 4.78
CA ALA A 120 -9.10 -0.28 4.74
C ALA A 120 -8.39 0.11 6.05
N ALA A 121 -8.72 -0.54 7.16
CA ALA A 121 -8.15 -0.29 8.47
C ALA A 121 -7.89 -1.61 9.24
N PRO A 122 -7.08 -1.60 10.32
CA PRO A 122 -6.76 -2.79 11.09
C PRO A 122 -7.99 -3.52 11.66
N TRP A 123 -9.00 -2.77 12.09
CA TRP A 123 -10.24 -3.37 12.57
C TRP A 123 -11.00 -4.10 11.46
N ASP A 124 -11.09 -3.50 10.27
CA ASP A 124 -11.71 -4.13 9.10
C ASP A 124 -10.96 -5.41 8.73
N ALA A 125 -9.63 -5.33 8.70
CA ALA A 125 -8.77 -6.47 8.38
C ALA A 125 -8.91 -7.60 9.40
N LEU A 126 -8.94 -7.28 10.70
CA LEU A 126 -9.18 -8.26 11.75
C LEU A 126 -10.55 -8.91 11.61
N MET A 127 -11.59 -8.15 11.29
CA MET A 127 -12.91 -8.69 11.02
C MET A 127 -12.91 -9.59 9.78
N ALA A 128 -12.25 -9.19 8.71
CA ALA A 128 -12.17 -9.96 7.48
C ALA A 128 -11.46 -11.32 7.67
N VAL A 129 -10.44 -11.39 8.52
CA VAL A 129 -9.75 -12.65 8.81
C VAL A 129 -10.44 -13.50 9.89
N THR A 130 -11.36 -12.95 10.69
CA THR A 130 -12.00 -13.69 11.80
C THR A 130 -13.47 -14.02 11.58
N LEU A 131 -14.20 -13.24 10.78
CA LEU A 131 -15.62 -13.44 10.54
C LEU A 131 -15.86 -14.17 9.22
N CYS A 132 -16.33 -15.41 9.33
CA CYS A 132 -16.84 -16.16 8.20
C CYS A 132 -18.29 -15.72 7.91
N SER A 133 -18.48 -14.87 6.90
CA SER A 133 -19.81 -14.41 6.44
C SER A 133 -20.27 -15.03 5.12
N VAL A 134 -19.54 -16.02 4.60
CA VAL A 134 -19.74 -16.56 3.25
C VAL A 134 -21.11 -17.22 3.09
N SER A 135 -21.79 -16.86 2.01
CA SER A 135 -23.06 -17.46 1.60
C SER A 135 -22.78 -18.77 0.87
N TYR A 136 -23.29 -19.89 1.39
CA TYR A 136 -23.02 -21.19 0.76
C TYR A 136 -23.91 -21.42 -0.47
N SER A 137 -23.24 -21.64 -1.61
CA SER A 137 -23.82 -22.24 -2.80
C SER A 137 -23.56 -23.75 -2.80
N ASN A 138 -24.33 -24.49 -3.61
CA ASN A 138 -23.99 -25.87 -3.97
C ASN A 138 -22.91 -25.94 -5.07
N GLU A 139 -22.50 -24.79 -5.60
CA GLU A 139 -21.40 -24.63 -6.54
C GLU A 139 -20.16 -24.18 -5.76
N PHE A 140 -19.07 -24.92 -5.87
CA PHE A 140 -17.80 -24.60 -5.22
C PHE A 140 -16.91 -23.80 -6.18
N PRO A 141 -16.43 -22.60 -5.77
CA PRO A 141 -15.53 -21.79 -6.59
C PRO A 141 -14.15 -22.44 -6.71
N THR A 142 -13.34 -21.98 -7.67
CA THR A 142 -11.90 -22.28 -7.70
C THR A 142 -11.12 -21.21 -6.92
N LEU A 143 -9.81 -21.41 -6.71
CA LEU A 143 -8.94 -20.39 -6.10
C LEU A 143 -8.88 -19.07 -6.91
N ALA A 144 -9.13 -19.12 -8.21
CA ALA A 144 -9.17 -17.93 -9.06
C ALA A 144 -10.46 -17.10 -8.86
N ASP A 145 -11.48 -17.68 -8.25
CA ASP A 145 -12.79 -17.05 -8.05
C ASP A 145 -13.00 -16.55 -6.60
N VAL A 146 -11.94 -16.58 -5.78
CA VAL A 146 -12.00 -16.19 -4.36
C VAL A 146 -10.86 -15.26 -3.95
N GLN A 147 -11.19 -14.33 -3.07
CA GLN A 147 -10.25 -13.50 -2.33
C GLN A 147 -9.79 -14.22 -1.07
N SER A 148 -8.51 -14.06 -0.76
CA SER A 148 -7.91 -14.51 0.49
C SER A 148 -7.72 -13.36 1.46
N TYR A 149 -7.96 -13.66 2.74
CA TYR A 149 -7.74 -12.78 3.86
C TYR A 149 -6.84 -13.52 4.86
N LEU A 150 -5.62 -13.04 5.03
CA LEU A 150 -4.61 -13.65 5.89
C LEU A 150 -4.19 -12.65 6.96
N GLY A 151 -4.14 -13.08 8.22
CA GLY A 151 -3.64 -12.26 9.32
C GLY A 151 -2.49 -12.95 10.03
N TYR A 152 -1.46 -12.20 10.42
CA TYR A 152 -0.34 -12.65 11.24
C TYR A 152 -0.07 -11.68 12.37
N SER A 153 0.32 -12.21 13.53
CA SER A 153 0.75 -11.42 14.68
C SER A 153 2.18 -11.78 15.06
N MET A 154 2.97 -10.76 15.34
CA MET A 154 4.31 -10.86 15.91
C MET A 154 4.30 -10.19 17.27
N TYR A 155 4.43 -10.99 18.34
CA TYR A 155 4.46 -10.53 19.72
C TYR A 155 5.28 -11.50 20.61
N PRO A 156 6.09 -10.99 21.54
CA PRO A 156 6.46 -9.59 21.75
C PRO A 156 7.58 -9.13 20.80
N VAL A 157 7.44 -7.94 20.21
CA VAL A 157 8.47 -7.30 19.36
C VAL A 157 8.53 -5.79 19.60
N VAL A 158 9.55 -5.11 19.06
CA VAL A 158 9.58 -3.64 19.05
C VAL A 158 8.74 -3.14 17.88
N GLY A 159 7.50 -2.70 18.11
CA GLY A 159 6.58 -2.41 17.00
C GLY A 159 6.94 -1.19 16.13
N THR A 160 7.86 -0.35 16.59
CA THR A 160 8.45 0.76 15.81
C THR A 160 9.64 0.35 14.94
N ALA A 161 10.13 -0.90 15.05
CA ALA A 161 11.23 -1.37 14.24
C ALA A 161 10.78 -1.69 12.79
N LEU A 162 11.75 -1.65 11.87
CA LEU A 162 11.56 -2.06 10.49
C LEU A 162 11.11 -3.53 10.45
N LEU A 163 10.01 -3.81 9.76
CA LEU A 163 9.54 -5.17 9.47
C LEU A 163 10.00 -5.53 8.06
N ASN A 164 10.69 -6.65 7.93
CA ASN A 164 11.06 -7.24 6.64
C ASN A 164 10.33 -8.56 6.47
N ILE A 165 9.58 -8.70 5.37
CA ILE A 165 8.90 -9.94 4.98
C ILE A 165 9.55 -10.42 3.67
N THR A 166 10.32 -11.49 3.73
CA THR A 166 11.08 -12.01 2.59
C THR A 166 10.38 -13.23 2.02
N PHE A 167 10.07 -13.17 0.72
CA PHE A 167 9.39 -14.23 -0.02
C PHE A 167 10.41 -15.08 -0.78
N PRO A 168 10.13 -16.37 -1.04
CA PRO A 168 11.01 -17.19 -1.85
C PRO A 168 10.93 -16.83 -3.35
N GLU A 169 11.94 -17.23 -4.11
CA GLU A 169 11.89 -17.23 -5.58
C GLU A 169 11.01 -18.39 -6.05
N THR A 170 10.01 -18.11 -6.88
CA THR A 170 9.07 -19.11 -7.41
C THR A 170 8.97 -19.07 -8.93
N GLY A 171 9.63 -18.10 -9.58
CA GLY A 171 9.51 -17.83 -11.01
C GLY A 171 8.28 -17.01 -11.38
N ARG A 172 7.63 -16.34 -10.42
CA ARG A 172 6.45 -15.50 -10.66
C ARG A 172 6.79 -14.13 -11.27
N ASP A 173 5.78 -13.48 -11.82
CA ASP A 173 5.86 -12.07 -12.18
C ASP A 173 5.87 -11.14 -10.95
N GLN A 174 6.15 -9.86 -11.18
CA GLN A 174 6.08 -8.81 -10.16
C GLN A 174 4.65 -8.68 -9.60
N ILE A 175 4.53 -8.55 -8.28
CA ILE A 175 3.26 -8.35 -7.58
C ILE A 175 3.21 -6.93 -7.03
N ARG A 176 2.06 -6.27 -7.15
CA ARG A 176 1.84 -4.91 -6.71
C ARG A 176 0.95 -4.88 -5.48
N PHE A 177 1.51 -4.45 -4.36
CA PHE A 177 0.78 -4.26 -3.11
C PHE A 177 0.47 -2.79 -2.84
N GLU A 178 -0.77 -2.48 -2.49
CA GLU A 178 -1.04 -1.30 -1.69
C GLU A 178 -0.70 -1.61 -0.24
N VAL A 179 0.17 -0.82 0.38
CA VAL A 179 0.53 -0.95 1.78
C VAL A 179 -0.06 0.22 2.56
N ILE A 180 -0.79 -0.08 3.63
CA ILE A 180 -1.37 0.90 4.55
C ILE A 180 -0.84 0.63 5.95
N GLU A 181 -0.12 1.59 6.54
CA GLU A 181 0.48 1.44 7.86
C GLU A 181 -0.25 2.27 8.91
N PHE A 182 -0.45 1.65 10.08
CA PHE A 182 -1.08 2.22 11.26
C PHE A 182 -0.16 2.09 12.48
N MET A 183 -0.22 3.08 13.37
CA MET A 183 0.43 3.07 14.68
C MET A 183 -0.61 3.45 15.73
N ASP A 184 -0.82 2.58 16.72
CA ASP A 184 -1.80 2.78 17.80
C ASP A 184 -3.21 3.16 17.29
N GLY A 185 -3.59 2.61 16.13
CA GLY A 185 -4.90 2.83 15.48
C GLY A 185 -4.94 4.00 14.49
N ASP A 186 -3.93 4.88 14.48
CA ASP A 186 -3.86 6.01 13.56
C ASP A 186 -3.12 5.63 12.27
N ARG A 187 -3.69 5.98 11.10
CA ARG A 187 -3.02 5.78 9.80
C ARG A 187 -1.82 6.72 9.69
N ILE A 188 -0.63 6.16 9.51
CA ILE A 188 0.62 6.93 9.41
C ILE A 188 1.20 6.96 7.98
N ALA A 189 0.89 5.97 7.14
CA ALA A 189 1.38 5.91 5.77
C ALA A 189 0.45 5.13 4.85
N SER A 190 0.57 5.40 3.55
CA SER A 190 0.00 4.60 2.47
C SER A 190 0.84 4.75 1.23
N HIS A 191 1.22 3.64 0.61
CA HIS A 191 2.05 3.67 -0.59
C HIS A 191 1.93 2.38 -1.38
N MET A 192 2.31 2.44 -2.65
CA MET A 192 2.39 1.27 -3.51
C MET A 192 3.80 0.67 -3.44
N ILE A 193 3.88 -0.65 -3.33
CA ILE A 193 5.12 -1.42 -3.47
C ILE A 193 4.99 -2.34 -4.67
N ILE A 194 6.06 -2.42 -5.47
CA ILE A 194 6.23 -3.45 -6.50
C ILE A 194 7.21 -4.46 -5.91
N LEU A 195 6.77 -5.71 -5.79
CA LEU A 195 7.52 -6.81 -5.21
C LEU A 195 7.98 -7.74 -6.32
N ASP A 196 9.28 -7.71 -6.59
CA ASP A 196 9.95 -8.67 -7.47
C ASP A 196 9.84 -10.12 -6.94
N ASP A 197 10.08 -11.10 -7.79
CA ASP A 197 10.21 -12.50 -7.39
C ASP A 197 11.36 -12.68 -6.39
N GLY A 198 11.18 -13.47 -5.34
CA GLY A 198 12.13 -13.57 -4.22
C GLY A 198 12.32 -12.27 -3.40
N GLY A 199 11.49 -11.24 -3.66
CA GLY A 199 11.63 -9.92 -3.08
C GLY A 199 11.37 -9.86 -1.58
N THR A 200 11.68 -8.70 -0.98
CA THR A 200 11.41 -8.42 0.43
C THR A 200 10.54 -7.17 0.57
N LEU A 201 9.42 -7.27 1.28
CA LEU A 201 8.64 -6.11 1.73
C LEU A 201 9.31 -5.50 2.95
N GLN A 202 9.74 -4.24 2.85
CA GLN A 202 10.34 -3.49 3.95
C GLN A 202 9.36 -2.41 4.44
N LEU A 203 8.89 -2.55 5.68
CA LEU A 203 7.73 -1.83 6.21
C LEU A 203 8.09 -1.14 7.53
N GLY A 204 7.66 0.11 7.76
CA GLY A 204 7.90 0.82 9.03
C GLY A 204 9.24 1.54 9.17
N ALA A 205 10.03 1.67 8.10
CA ALA A 205 11.01 2.74 8.05
C ALA A 205 10.20 4.03 7.99
N VAL A 206 10.10 4.76 9.12
CA VAL A 206 9.53 6.10 9.21
C VAL A 206 9.84 6.81 7.90
N TYR A 207 8.81 6.98 7.07
CA TYR A 207 8.95 7.67 5.80
C TYR A 207 9.29 9.09 6.19
N LYS A 208 10.58 9.39 6.33
CA LYS A 208 11.06 10.76 6.37
C LYS A 208 10.54 11.31 5.05
N PRO A 209 9.61 12.28 5.04
CA PRO A 209 9.23 12.88 3.78
C PRO A 209 10.55 13.32 3.15
N VAL A 210 10.93 12.68 2.06
CA VAL A 210 12.05 13.14 1.25
C VAL A 210 11.51 14.42 0.64
N ILE A 211 11.61 15.52 1.39
CA ILE A 211 11.50 16.84 0.81
C ILE A 211 12.69 16.91 -0.11
N HIS A 212 12.46 16.53 -1.37
CA HIS A 212 13.48 16.56 -2.40
C HIS A 212 14.10 17.96 -2.33
N PRO A 213 15.44 18.11 -2.27
CA PRO A 213 16.07 19.42 -2.10
C PRO A 213 15.62 20.43 -3.18
N LEU A 214 15.20 19.91 -4.34
CA LEU A 214 14.51 20.63 -5.41
C LEU A 214 13.16 21.23 -5.00
N MET A 215 12.30 20.49 -4.29
CA MET A 215 11.01 20.96 -3.78
C MET A 215 11.19 22.02 -2.68
N LEU A 216 12.16 21.83 -1.76
CA LEU A 216 12.50 22.85 -0.78
C LEU A 216 13.03 24.11 -1.46
N GLY A 217 13.92 23.94 -2.45
CA GLY A 217 14.44 25.05 -3.26
C GLY A 217 13.37 25.80 -4.02
N LEU A 218 12.39 25.11 -4.61
CA LEU A 218 11.26 25.71 -5.31
C LEU A 218 10.35 26.48 -4.36
N LEU A 219 10.09 25.95 -3.17
CA LEU A 219 9.24 26.58 -2.17
C LEU A 219 9.91 27.86 -1.62
N ILE A 220 11.22 27.81 -1.37
CA ILE A 220 12.02 29.00 -1.00
C ILE A 220 12.00 30.03 -2.14
N ALA A 221 12.24 29.60 -3.39
CA ALA A 221 12.22 30.49 -4.54
C ALA A 221 10.85 31.17 -4.72
N CYS A 222 9.75 30.43 -4.56
CA CYS A 222 8.38 30.98 -4.58
C CYS A 222 8.18 32.04 -3.49
N VAL A 223 8.59 31.76 -2.25
CA VAL A 223 8.50 32.72 -1.13
C VAL A 223 9.32 33.98 -1.43
N CYS A 224 10.54 33.83 -1.96
CA CYS A 224 11.37 34.97 -2.35
C CYS A 224 10.73 35.81 -3.46
N VAL A 225 10.21 35.19 -4.52
CA VAL A 225 9.57 35.90 -5.64
C VAL A 225 8.29 36.60 -5.22
N CYS A 226 7.47 35.97 -4.37
CA CYS A 226 6.28 36.58 -3.79
C CYS A 226 6.64 37.75 -2.87
N GLY A 227 7.66 37.58 -2.02
CA GLY A 227 8.16 38.64 -1.12
C GLY A 227 8.68 39.86 -1.88
N ILE A 228 9.46 39.65 -2.95
CA ILE A 228 9.98 40.73 -3.80
C ILE A 228 8.83 41.48 -4.49
N SER A 229 7.82 40.75 -4.97
CA SER A 229 6.65 41.35 -5.64
C SER A 229 5.84 42.24 -4.68
N ILE A 230 5.67 41.83 -3.42
CA ILE A 230 5.01 42.61 -2.37
C ILE A 230 5.83 43.86 -2.03
N ALA A 231 7.15 43.73 -1.88
CA ALA A 231 8.05 44.85 -1.60
C ALA A 231 8.08 45.88 -2.76
N GLN A 232 8.00 45.43 -4.01
CA GLN A 232 7.92 46.34 -5.16
C GLN A 232 6.56 47.06 -5.25
N GLN A 233 5.46 46.40 -4.87
CA GLN A 233 4.15 47.03 -4.81
C GLN A 233 4.05 48.07 -3.68
N SER A 234 4.62 47.80 -2.51
CA SER A 234 4.63 48.76 -1.40
C SER A 234 5.47 50.01 -1.73
N ASN A 235 6.63 49.84 -2.38
CA ASN A 235 7.49 50.96 -2.74
C ASN A 235 6.86 51.85 -3.82
N ARG A 236 6.11 51.27 -4.78
CA ARG A 236 5.34 52.05 -5.78
C ARG A 236 4.21 52.89 -5.18
N ARG A 237 3.63 52.48 -4.04
CA ARG A 237 2.60 53.28 -3.35
C ARG A 237 3.20 54.47 -2.62
N LEU A 238 4.45 54.36 -2.15
CA LEU A 238 5.14 55.43 -1.42
C LEU A 238 5.74 56.52 -2.32
N THR A 239 6.00 56.21 -3.59
CA THR A 239 6.53 57.17 -4.57
C THR A 239 5.46 57.78 -5.48
N SER A 240 4.17 57.59 -5.19
CA SER A 240 3.12 58.35 -5.87
C SER A 240 3.21 59.80 -5.39
N PRO A 241 3.51 60.78 -6.27
CA PRO A 241 3.54 62.17 -5.87
C PRO A 241 2.15 62.55 -5.36
N LEU A 242 2.08 62.84 -4.06
CA LEU A 242 0.99 63.61 -3.49
C LEU A 242 1.19 65.04 -4.01
N PHE A 243 0.22 65.52 -4.78
CA PHE A 243 0.03 66.89 -5.27
C PHE A 243 0.78 67.28 -6.57
N ASP A 244 0.03 67.23 -7.68
CA ASP A 244 -0.05 68.35 -8.62
C ASP A 244 -1.43 69.00 -8.39
N ASP A 245 -1.45 70.15 -7.74
CA ASP A 245 -2.48 71.21 -7.84
C ASP A 245 -1.72 72.53 -8.08
#